data_AF-A0A7Y3JGN0-F1
#
_entry.id   AF-A0A7Y3JGN0-F1
#
_cell.length_a   1.000
_cell.length_b   1.000
_cell.length_c   1.000
_cell.angle_alpha   90.00
_cell.angle_beta   90.00
_cell.angle_gamma   90.00
#
_symmetry.space_group_name_H-M   'P 1'
#
loop_
_entity.id
_entity.type
_entity.pdbx_description
1 polymer ?
#
loop_
_entity_poly.entity_id
_entity_poly.type
_entity_poly.pdbx_seq_one_letter_code
_entity_poly.pdbx_strand_id
1 'polypeptide(L)'
;MKKLKPWEIDRTLERIREEYDHYIVHFHQTPARKKAFEERWRLALSQGRDMTLFLGVEVQVVKELVLEAQRTLEAAPQAPLRVKKPQSYADRVIEELRKRIQGYPALGLPDHPEKSPDVDRLYGTLDWFSRQAWPHLWTLLKSKDPSPALVSLDQEIASLVSWNGQLPKELDAYVHLYQSAAPSSQIAKAQNRCLWLGSAFFHRCADLLAGSLERSPDAWSLERPKKEETELVRRTLGLVKKILDDFRLKDLKPRQE
;
A
#
# COMPACT_ATOMS: atom_id res chain seq x y z
N MET A 1 -7.66 41.17 -46.48
CA MET A 1 -7.97 40.36 -45.29
C MET A 1 -8.32 41.32 -44.14
N LYS A 2 -9.43 41.09 -43.42
CA LYS A 2 -9.83 41.93 -42.30
C LYS A 2 -8.88 41.67 -41.12
N LYS A 3 -8.23 42.71 -40.60
CA LYS A 3 -7.42 42.61 -39.38
C LYS A 3 -8.36 42.35 -38.19
N LEU A 4 -8.03 41.35 -37.38
CA LEU A 4 -8.81 41.04 -36.18
C LEU A 4 -8.74 42.19 -35.18
N LYS A 5 -9.86 42.49 -34.52
CA LYS A 5 -9.91 43.43 -33.40
C LYS A 5 -9.19 42.80 -32.19
N PRO A 6 -8.63 43.60 -31.26
CA PRO A 6 -7.90 43.09 -30.10
C PRO A 6 -8.65 42.03 -29.28
N TRP A 7 -9.96 42.21 -29.07
CA TRP A 7 -10.79 41.24 -28.36
C TRP A 7 -11.02 39.93 -29.12
N GLU A 8 -10.95 39.95 -30.46
CA GLU A 8 -11.04 38.73 -31.28
C GLU A 8 -9.74 37.92 -31.22
N ILE A 9 -8.61 38.59 -31.03
CA ILE A 9 -7.30 37.97 -30.83
C ILE A 9 -7.28 37.19 -29.51
N ASP A 10 -7.72 37.83 -28.41
CA ASP A 10 -7.75 37.19 -27.08
C ASP A 10 -8.68 35.98 -27.05
N ARG A 11 -9.89 36.12 -27.62
CA ARG A 11 -10.86 35.01 -27.70
C ARG A 11 -10.33 33.85 -28.54
N THR A 12 -9.62 34.13 -29.62
CA THR A 12 -9.02 33.10 -30.48
C THR A 12 -7.86 32.41 -29.77
N LEU A 13 -7.07 33.17 -29.00
CA LEU A 13 -5.97 32.65 -28.20
C LEU A 13 -6.46 31.69 -27.12
N GLU A 14 -7.50 32.05 -26.38
CA GLU A 14 -8.13 31.18 -25.38
C GLU A 14 -8.60 29.87 -26.01
N ARG A 15 -9.27 29.96 -27.16
CA ARG A 15 -9.73 28.77 -27.88
C ARG A 15 -8.59 27.85 -28.31
N ILE A 16 -7.46 28.40 -28.76
CA ILE A 16 -6.27 27.59 -29.12
C ILE A 16 -5.70 26.90 -27.87
N ARG A 17 -5.68 27.58 -26.71
CA ARG A 17 -5.22 26.98 -25.45
C ARG A 17 -6.12 25.83 -25.01
N GLU A 18 -7.43 26.02 -25.09
CA GLU A 18 -8.43 24.98 -24.79
C GLU A 18 -8.28 23.77 -25.72
N GLU A 19 -8.05 23.99 -27.01
CA GLU A 19 -7.83 22.90 -27.98
C GLU A 19 -6.53 22.14 -27.68
N TYR A 20 -5.46 22.82 -27.26
CA TYR A 20 -4.25 22.15 -26.79
C TYR A 20 -4.48 21.37 -25.49
N ASP A 21 -5.27 21.88 -24.55
CA ASP A 21 -5.63 21.17 -23.33
C ASP A 21 -6.50 19.94 -23.63
N HIS A 22 -7.46 20.07 -24.53
CA HIS A 22 -8.25 18.96 -25.04
C HIS A 22 -7.34 17.92 -25.72
N TYR A 23 -6.41 18.35 -26.56
CA TYR A 23 -5.44 17.46 -27.20
C TYR A 23 -4.57 16.70 -26.18
N ILE A 24 -4.08 17.37 -25.14
CA ILE A 24 -3.25 16.78 -24.08
C ILE A 24 -4.05 15.74 -23.29
N VAL A 25 -5.26 16.10 -22.85
CA VAL A 25 -6.09 15.25 -21.98
C VAL A 25 -6.68 14.07 -22.77
N HIS A 26 -7.26 14.33 -23.94
CA HIS A 26 -7.97 13.31 -24.72
C HIS A 26 -7.02 12.28 -25.33
N PHE A 27 -5.86 12.73 -25.83
CA PHE A 27 -4.87 11.85 -26.47
C PHE A 27 -3.68 11.48 -25.56
N HIS A 28 -3.74 11.83 -24.26
CA HIS A 28 -2.69 11.57 -23.27
C HIS A 28 -1.28 12.03 -23.71
N GLN A 29 -1.20 13.19 -24.34
CA GLN A 29 0.02 13.71 -24.94
C GLN A 29 0.82 14.55 -23.95
N THR A 30 2.12 14.74 -24.20
CA THR A 30 2.95 15.59 -23.33
C THR A 30 2.64 17.08 -23.54
N PRO A 31 2.73 17.93 -22.49
CA PRO A 31 2.45 19.36 -22.60
C PRO A 31 3.53 20.14 -23.37
N ALA A 32 4.54 19.45 -23.93
CA ALA A 32 5.64 20.07 -24.66
C ALA A 32 5.17 20.91 -25.86
N ARG A 33 4.16 20.42 -26.60
CA ARG A 33 3.62 21.12 -27.77
C ARG A 33 2.88 22.42 -27.40
N LYS A 34 2.11 22.41 -26.31
CA LYS A 34 1.47 23.62 -25.75
C LYS A 34 2.50 24.63 -25.27
N LYS A 35 3.57 24.18 -24.60
CA LYS A 35 4.66 25.07 -24.16
C LYS A 35 5.38 25.74 -25.35
N ALA A 36 5.65 24.98 -26.41
CA ALA A 36 6.25 25.52 -27.63
C ALA A 36 5.35 26.56 -28.32
N PHE A 37 4.02 26.36 -28.29
CA PHE A 37 3.06 27.36 -28.75
C PHE A 37 3.14 28.67 -27.94
N GLU A 38 3.10 28.60 -26.60
CA GLU A 38 3.18 29.79 -25.74
C GLU A 38 4.50 30.56 -25.95
N GLU A 39 5.58 29.85 -26.22
CA GLU A 39 6.88 30.45 -26.57
C GLU A 39 6.84 31.17 -27.92
N ARG A 40 6.25 30.55 -28.96
CA ARG A 40 6.03 31.19 -30.27
C ARG A 40 5.12 32.40 -30.17
N TRP A 41 4.07 32.34 -29.34
CA TRP A 41 3.17 33.45 -29.09
C TRP A 41 3.89 34.65 -28.47
N ARG A 42 4.69 34.44 -27.42
CA ARG A 42 5.51 35.50 -26.81
C ARG A 42 6.48 36.13 -27.80
N LEU A 43 7.09 35.31 -28.66
CA LEU A 43 8.02 35.78 -29.69
C LEU A 43 7.30 36.55 -30.81
N ALA A 44 6.09 36.14 -31.19
CA ALA A 44 5.29 36.84 -32.19
C ALA A 44 4.84 38.22 -31.69
N LEU A 45 4.51 38.34 -30.39
CA LEU A 45 4.21 39.60 -29.73
C LEU A 45 5.43 40.53 -29.69
N SER A 46 6.60 40.04 -29.30
CA SER A 46 7.81 40.87 -29.19
C SER A 46 8.33 41.35 -30.54
N GLN A 47 8.09 40.59 -31.61
CA GLN A 47 8.51 40.92 -32.97
C GLN A 47 7.46 41.70 -33.78
N GLY A 48 6.30 42.05 -33.19
CA GLY A 48 5.26 42.81 -33.86
C GLY A 48 4.71 42.13 -35.13
N ARG A 49 4.66 40.79 -35.15
CA ARG A 49 4.14 40.04 -36.31
C ARG A 49 2.64 40.28 -36.49
N ASP A 50 2.11 39.97 -37.67
CA ASP A 50 0.65 39.99 -37.88
C ASP A 50 -0.01 38.84 -37.11
N MET A 51 -0.67 39.19 -35.99
CA MET A 51 -1.35 38.23 -35.11
C MET A 51 -2.48 37.48 -35.81
N THR A 52 -3.10 38.09 -36.83
CA THR A 52 -4.19 37.45 -37.58
C THR A 52 -3.66 36.27 -38.38
N LEU A 53 -2.50 36.45 -39.03
CA LEU A 53 -1.83 35.39 -39.77
C LEU A 53 -1.25 34.33 -38.84
N PHE A 54 -0.63 34.74 -37.72
CA PHE A 54 -0.08 33.81 -36.74
C PHE A 54 -1.16 32.88 -36.15
N LEU A 55 -2.26 33.44 -35.66
CA LEU A 55 -3.35 32.67 -35.07
C LEU A 55 -4.03 31.79 -36.12
N GLY A 56 -4.18 32.27 -37.36
CA GLY A 56 -4.72 31.47 -38.46
C GLY A 56 -3.89 30.23 -38.76
N VAL A 57 -2.56 30.36 -38.79
CA VAL A 57 -1.63 29.23 -38.97
C VAL A 57 -1.70 28.29 -37.76
N GLU A 58 -1.70 28.83 -36.54
CA GLU A 58 -1.69 27.98 -35.35
C GLU A 58 -2.98 27.18 -35.17
N VAL A 59 -4.13 27.75 -35.52
CA VAL A 59 -5.40 27.02 -35.56
C VAL A 59 -5.33 25.83 -36.53
N GLN A 60 -4.65 25.97 -37.67
CA GLN A 60 -4.45 24.87 -38.60
C GLN A 60 -3.53 23.81 -38.00
N VAL A 61 -2.41 24.22 -37.40
CA VAL A 61 -1.47 23.30 -36.74
C VAL A 61 -2.17 22.47 -35.66
N VAL A 62 -2.95 23.09 -34.77
CA VAL A 62 -3.66 22.35 -33.71
C VAL A 62 -4.67 21.37 -34.29
N LYS A 63 -5.40 21.76 -35.34
CA LYS A 63 -6.35 20.87 -36.02
C LYS A 63 -5.66 19.68 -36.68
N GLU A 64 -4.52 19.90 -37.32
CA GLU A 64 -3.72 18.83 -37.92
C GLU A 64 -3.20 17.87 -36.84
N LEU A 65 -2.75 18.39 -35.70
CA LEU A 65 -2.31 17.56 -34.57
C LEU A 65 -3.44 16.68 -34.02
N VAL A 66 -4.64 17.24 -33.87
CA VAL A 66 -5.82 16.49 -33.43
C VAL A 66 -6.19 15.42 -34.46
N LEU A 67 -6.18 15.76 -35.75
CA LEU A 67 -6.50 14.85 -36.84
C LEU A 67 -5.47 13.71 -36.98
N GLU A 68 -4.18 14.00 -36.81
CA GLU A 68 -3.11 13.00 -36.82
C GLU A 68 -3.23 12.06 -35.62
N ALA A 69 -3.55 12.58 -34.44
CA ALA A 69 -3.79 11.77 -33.25
C ALA A 69 -5.04 10.89 -33.38
N GLN A 70 -6.12 11.41 -33.98
CA GLN A 70 -7.32 10.62 -34.33
C GLN A 70 -6.99 9.52 -35.33
N ARG A 71 -6.26 9.83 -36.40
CA ARG A 71 -5.81 8.83 -37.38
C ARG A 71 -4.90 7.77 -36.76
N THR A 72 -4.05 8.14 -35.81
CA THR A 72 -3.20 7.17 -35.09
C THR A 72 -4.04 6.24 -34.20
N LEU A 73 -5.13 6.75 -33.61
CA LEU A 73 -6.09 5.92 -32.87
C LEU A 73 -6.92 5.01 -33.79
N GLU A 74 -7.32 5.49 -34.96
CA GLU A 74 -8.17 4.77 -35.91
C GLU A 74 -7.41 3.79 -36.80
N ALA A 75 -6.16 4.10 -37.17
CA ALA A 75 -5.28 3.27 -37.98
C ALA A 75 -4.43 2.29 -37.16
N ALA A 76 -4.46 2.39 -35.82
CA ALA A 76 -3.98 1.32 -34.98
C ALA A 76 -4.89 0.10 -35.20
N PRO A 77 -4.38 -1.07 -35.65
CA PRO A 77 -5.18 -2.30 -35.61
C PRO A 77 -5.64 -2.44 -34.17
N GLN A 78 -6.96 -2.56 -33.94
CA GLN A 78 -7.58 -2.59 -32.62
C GLN A 78 -6.66 -3.26 -31.61
N ALA A 79 -5.88 -2.44 -30.90
CA ALA A 79 -4.97 -2.96 -29.91
C ALA A 79 -5.90 -3.49 -28.83
N PRO A 80 -5.82 -4.78 -28.48
CA PRO A 80 -6.64 -5.29 -27.39
C PRO A 80 -6.36 -4.40 -26.18
N LEU A 81 -7.43 -3.82 -25.64
CA LEU A 81 -7.53 -3.19 -24.33
C LEU A 81 -6.33 -3.57 -23.47
N ARG A 82 -5.38 -2.64 -23.28
CA ARG A 82 -4.20 -2.78 -22.40
C ARG A 82 -3.81 -4.25 -22.22
N VAL A 83 -3.03 -4.81 -23.15
CA VAL A 83 -2.37 -6.10 -22.88
C VAL A 83 -1.68 -5.94 -21.53
N LYS A 84 -2.24 -6.59 -20.51
CA LYS A 84 -1.62 -6.73 -19.20
C LYS A 84 -0.20 -7.15 -19.52
N LYS A 85 0.79 -6.32 -19.14
CA LYS A 85 2.20 -6.74 -19.18
C LYS A 85 2.21 -8.20 -18.70
N PRO A 86 2.88 -9.14 -19.40
CA PRO A 86 2.95 -10.51 -18.94
C PRO A 86 3.38 -10.43 -17.47
N GLN A 87 2.46 -10.84 -16.59
CA GLN A 87 2.56 -10.61 -15.14
C GLN A 87 3.97 -11.03 -14.74
N SER A 88 4.79 -10.06 -14.35
CA SER A 88 6.19 -10.33 -14.05
C SER A 88 6.24 -11.44 -13.01
N TYR A 89 7.28 -12.26 -13.00
CA TYR A 89 7.47 -13.23 -11.92
C TYR A 89 7.31 -12.56 -10.55
N ALA A 90 7.80 -11.32 -10.41
CA ALA A 90 7.59 -10.49 -9.22
C ALA A 90 6.11 -10.17 -8.96
N ASP A 91 5.33 -9.81 -9.97
CA ASP A 91 3.90 -9.51 -9.83
C ASP A 91 3.10 -10.75 -9.42
N ARG A 92 3.44 -11.92 -10.00
CA ARG A 92 2.83 -13.21 -9.64
C ARG A 92 3.10 -13.57 -8.19
N VAL A 93 4.35 -13.40 -7.75
CA VAL A 93 4.74 -13.63 -6.35
C VAL A 93 4.00 -12.66 -5.43
N ILE A 94 3.94 -11.37 -5.74
CA ILE A 94 3.21 -10.37 -4.94
C ILE A 94 1.73 -10.74 -4.83
N GLU A 95 1.11 -11.19 -5.92
CA GLU A 95 -0.31 -11.53 -5.93
C GLU A 95 -0.61 -12.84 -5.20
N GLU A 96 0.28 -13.83 -5.30
CA GLU A 96 0.21 -15.04 -4.49
C GLU A 96 0.31 -14.72 -2.99
N LEU A 97 1.24 -13.83 -2.61
CA LEU A 97 1.40 -13.40 -1.22
C LEU A 97 0.16 -12.66 -0.70
N ARG A 98 -0.40 -11.76 -1.51
CA ARG A 98 -1.66 -11.07 -1.18
C ARG A 98 -2.82 -12.06 -0.95
N LYS A 99 -2.89 -13.13 -1.74
CA LYS A 99 -3.90 -14.19 -1.56
C LYS A 99 -3.71 -14.95 -0.26
N ARG A 100 -2.46 -15.22 0.16
CA ARG A 100 -2.18 -15.90 1.44
C ARG A 100 -2.67 -15.10 2.64
N ILE A 101 -2.43 -13.78 2.64
CA ILE A 101 -2.88 -12.91 3.74
C ILE A 101 -4.38 -12.58 3.69
N GLN A 102 -5.06 -12.85 2.57
CA GLN A 102 -6.46 -12.46 2.36
C GLN A 102 -7.45 -13.11 3.36
N GLY A 103 -7.10 -14.28 3.89
CA GLY A 103 -7.92 -14.99 4.88
C GLY A 103 -7.87 -14.41 6.29
N TYR A 104 -6.94 -13.48 6.56
CA TYR A 104 -6.76 -12.90 7.90
C TYR A 104 -7.66 -11.67 8.11
N PRO A 105 -8.13 -11.43 9.34
CA PRO A 105 -8.97 -10.28 9.67
C PRO A 105 -8.21 -8.97 9.44
N ALA A 106 -8.89 -7.96 8.89
CA ALA A 106 -8.37 -6.61 8.77
C ALA A 106 -8.75 -5.79 10.01
N LEU A 107 -7.88 -4.87 10.43
CA LEU A 107 -8.19 -3.95 11.53
C LEU A 107 -9.18 -2.86 11.10
N GLY A 108 -9.19 -2.51 9.82
CA GLY A 108 -10.03 -1.45 9.28
C GLY A 108 -9.34 -0.09 9.33
N LEU A 109 -8.04 -0.05 9.03
CA LEU A 109 -7.30 1.20 8.92
C LEU A 109 -7.91 2.14 7.86
N PRO A 110 -7.83 3.47 8.04
CA PRO A 110 -8.33 4.45 7.08
C PRO A 110 -7.86 4.19 5.65
N ASP A 111 -8.77 4.25 4.69
CA ASP A 111 -8.45 3.95 3.30
C ASP A 111 -7.57 5.04 2.67
N HIS A 112 -6.44 4.61 2.10
CA HIS A 112 -5.45 5.48 1.46
C HIS A 112 -4.64 4.70 0.41
N PRO A 113 -4.18 5.32 -0.71
CA PRO A 113 -3.38 4.61 -1.72
C PRO A 113 -2.07 4.01 -1.20
N GLU A 114 -1.44 4.66 -0.21
CA GLU A 114 -0.19 4.22 0.43
C GLU A 114 -0.43 3.24 1.60
N LYS A 115 -1.69 2.87 1.87
CA LYS A 115 -2.04 1.89 2.90
C LYS A 115 -1.53 0.51 2.50
N SER A 116 -0.73 -0.09 3.37
CA SER A 116 -0.24 -1.44 3.20
C SER A 116 -1.30 -2.44 3.68
N PRO A 117 -1.80 -3.34 2.80
CA PRO A 117 -2.77 -4.37 3.20
C PRO A 117 -2.17 -5.36 4.20
N ASP A 118 -0.85 -5.55 4.17
CA ASP A 118 -0.12 -6.44 5.06
C ASP A 118 -0.18 -5.92 6.50
N VAL A 119 0.00 -4.61 6.73
CA VAL A 119 -0.07 -4.01 8.07
C VAL A 119 -1.49 -4.07 8.63
N ASP A 120 -2.50 -3.72 7.82
CA ASP A 120 -3.90 -3.74 8.22
C ASP A 120 -4.35 -5.15 8.65
N ARG A 121 -3.94 -6.17 7.89
CA ARG A 121 -4.26 -7.58 8.19
C ARG A 121 -3.41 -8.16 9.31
N LEU A 122 -2.15 -7.78 9.44
CA LEU A 122 -1.29 -8.24 10.53
C LEU A 122 -1.81 -7.74 11.86
N TYR A 123 -2.15 -6.45 11.96
CA TYR A 123 -2.68 -5.87 13.20
C TYR A 123 -4.12 -6.31 13.48
N GLY A 124 -4.94 -6.54 12.44
CA GLY A 124 -6.22 -7.21 12.63
C GLY A 124 -6.06 -8.63 13.18
N THR A 125 -5.03 -9.36 12.73
CA THR A 125 -4.69 -10.69 13.25
C THR A 125 -4.18 -10.63 14.69
N LEU A 126 -3.37 -9.63 15.03
CA LEU A 126 -2.91 -9.41 16.41
C LEU A 126 -4.07 -9.11 17.36
N ASP A 127 -5.00 -8.25 16.96
CA ASP A 127 -6.20 -7.92 17.75
C ASP A 127 -7.10 -9.16 17.93
N TRP A 128 -7.34 -9.91 16.85
CA TRP A 128 -8.07 -11.18 16.92
C TRP A 128 -7.36 -12.19 17.84
N PHE A 129 -6.04 -12.35 17.69
CA PHE A 129 -5.25 -13.28 18.48
C PHE A 129 -5.28 -12.91 19.97
N SER A 130 -5.14 -11.62 20.29
CA SER A 130 -5.22 -11.08 21.65
C SER A 130 -6.56 -11.33 22.32
N ARG A 131 -7.67 -11.27 21.57
CA ARG A 131 -9.02 -11.45 22.12
C ARG A 131 -9.45 -12.92 22.18
N GLN A 132 -9.07 -13.71 21.19
CA GLN A 132 -9.62 -15.06 21.00
C GLN A 132 -8.67 -16.17 21.45
N ALA A 133 -7.37 -16.05 21.17
CA ALA A 133 -6.41 -17.12 21.46
C ALA A 133 -5.62 -16.87 22.75
N TRP A 134 -5.14 -15.63 22.92
CA TRP A 134 -4.24 -15.26 24.01
C TRP A 134 -4.82 -15.45 25.43
N PRO A 135 -6.09 -15.12 25.74
CA PRO A 135 -6.59 -15.24 27.11
C PRO A 135 -6.61 -16.69 27.59
N HIS A 136 -6.98 -17.62 26.71
CA HIS A 136 -6.97 -19.06 27.01
C HIS A 136 -5.55 -19.59 27.20
N LEU A 137 -4.62 -19.15 26.35
CA LEU A 137 -3.21 -19.53 26.48
C LEU A 137 -2.58 -18.95 27.75
N TRP A 138 -2.86 -17.69 28.07
CA TRP A 138 -2.34 -17.01 29.23
C TRP A 138 -2.75 -17.73 30.52
N THR A 139 -4.04 -18.04 30.69
CA THR A 139 -4.52 -18.78 31.86
C THR A 139 -3.85 -20.14 31.99
N LEU A 140 -3.73 -20.86 30.88
CA LEU A 140 -3.10 -22.18 30.84
C LEU A 140 -1.60 -22.10 31.19
N LEU A 141 -0.84 -21.28 30.47
CA LEU A 141 0.60 -21.14 30.63
C LEU A 141 0.95 -20.53 31.99
N LYS A 142 0.18 -19.58 32.49
CA LYS A 142 0.41 -19.01 33.84
C LYS A 142 0.28 -20.06 34.93
N SER A 143 -0.61 -21.05 34.75
CA SER A 143 -0.81 -22.12 35.73
C SER A 143 0.27 -23.21 35.67
N LYS A 144 0.82 -23.48 34.49
CA LYS A 144 1.73 -24.62 34.24
C LYS A 144 3.21 -24.22 34.12
N ASP A 145 3.49 -23.07 33.51
CA ASP A 145 4.84 -22.56 33.22
C ASP A 145 4.89 -21.03 33.40
N PRO A 146 4.76 -20.52 34.65
CA PRO A 146 4.87 -19.11 34.95
C PRO A 146 6.31 -18.65 34.74
N SER A 147 6.60 -18.13 33.54
CA SER A 147 7.91 -17.59 33.19
C SER A 147 7.87 -16.06 33.07
N PRO A 148 8.98 -15.35 33.35
CA PRO A 148 9.06 -13.92 33.07
C PRO A 148 8.88 -13.61 31.57
N ALA A 149 9.23 -14.57 30.69
CA ALA A 149 8.99 -14.48 29.26
C ALA A 149 7.48 -14.43 28.92
N LEU A 150 6.65 -15.19 29.64
CA LEU A 150 5.20 -15.15 29.49
C LEU A 150 4.65 -13.76 29.84
N VAL A 151 5.05 -13.21 31.00
CA VAL A 151 4.64 -11.87 31.45
C VAL A 151 5.07 -10.78 30.47
N SER A 152 6.30 -10.88 29.94
CA SER A 152 6.80 -9.94 28.93
C SER A 152 5.99 -9.99 27.64
N LEU A 153 5.61 -11.18 27.18
CA LEU A 153 4.76 -11.35 25.99
C LEU A 153 3.37 -10.76 26.16
N ASP A 154 2.79 -10.85 27.36
CA ASP A 154 1.48 -10.26 27.67
C ASP A 154 1.51 -8.73 27.63
N GLN A 155 2.57 -8.13 28.17
CA GLN A 155 2.81 -6.69 28.05
C GLN A 155 3.04 -6.27 26.59
N GLU A 156 3.78 -7.08 25.84
CA GLU A 156 4.07 -6.81 24.43
C GLU A 156 2.80 -6.84 23.58
N ILE A 157 1.98 -7.89 23.69
CA ILE A 157 0.73 -7.96 22.92
C ILE A 157 -0.21 -6.81 23.30
N ALA A 158 -0.30 -6.46 24.58
CA ALA A 158 -1.10 -5.31 25.02
C ALA A 158 -0.63 -3.99 24.39
N SER A 159 0.68 -3.85 24.13
CA SER A 159 1.24 -2.67 23.44
C SER A 159 0.99 -2.65 21.92
N LEU A 160 0.67 -3.80 21.32
CA LEU A 160 0.51 -3.97 19.87
C LEU A 160 -0.95 -4.05 19.40
N VAL A 161 -1.92 -4.10 20.32
CA VAL A 161 -3.34 -4.17 19.99
C VAL A 161 -4.08 -2.89 20.36
N SER A 162 -5.19 -2.64 19.67
CA SER A 162 -6.00 -1.46 19.91
C SER A 162 -6.79 -1.60 21.21
N TRP A 163 -6.63 -0.62 22.11
CA TRP A 163 -7.37 -0.55 23.36
C TRP A 163 -8.36 0.61 23.31
N ASN A 164 -9.65 0.33 23.56
CA ASN A 164 -10.72 1.34 23.58
C ASN A 164 -10.78 2.22 22.31
N GLY A 165 -10.48 1.64 21.15
CA GLY A 165 -10.48 2.34 19.86
C GLY A 165 -9.22 3.18 19.59
N GLN A 166 -8.27 3.23 20.52
CA GLN A 166 -6.96 3.85 20.30
C GLN A 166 -6.03 2.87 19.59
N LEU A 167 -5.36 3.34 18.54
CA LEU A 167 -4.35 2.56 17.85
C LEU A 167 -3.05 2.49 18.67
N PRO A 168 -2.32 1.37 18.60
CA PRO A 168 -0.94 1.27 19.09
C PRO A 168 -0.07 2.41 18.58
N LYS A 169 0.82 2.95 19.40
CA LYS A 169 1.66 4.12 19.07
C LYS A 169 2.35 4.03 17.70
N GLU A 170 2.92 2.87 17.40
CA GLU A 170 3.68 2.65 16.16
C GLU A 170 2.75 2.53 14.94
N LEU A 171 1.56 1.96 15.13
CA LEU A 171 0.53 1.89 14.11
C LEU A 171 -0.09 3.27 13.87
N ASP A 172 -0.38 4.02 14.93
CA ASP A 172 -0.89 5.40 14.87
C ASP A 172 0.09 6.31 14.12
N ALA A 173 1.39 6.21 14.42
CA ALA A 173 2.44 6.93 13.70
C ALA A 173 2.46 6.56 12.20
N TYR A 174 2.31 5.29 11.85
CA TYR A 174 2.18 4.85 10.46
C TYR A 174 0.94 5.44 9.78
N VAL A 175 -0.21 5.41 10.46
CA VAL A 175 -1.46 6.01 9.96
C VAL A 175 -1.29 7.50 9.69
N HIS A 176 -0.76 8.23 10.65
CA HIS A 176 -0.52 9.66 10.52
C HIS A 176 0.39 9.98 9.34
N LEU A 177 1.46 9.21 9.12
CA LEU A 177 2.41 9.43 8.02
C LEU A 177 1.77 9.28 6.64
N TYR A 178 0.98 8.22 6.40
CA TYR A 178 0.36 8.07 5.08
C TYR A 178 -0.81 9.04 4.89
N GLN A 179 -1.53 9.43 5.94
CA GLN A 179 -2.62 10.40 5.85
C GLN A 179 -2.12 11.83 5.61
N SER A 180 -0.95 12.18 6.15
CA SER A 180 -0.30 13.49 5.96
C SER A 180 0.46 13.61 4.64
N ALA A 181 0.39 12.60 3.75
CA ALA A 181 1.16 12.53 2.51
C ALA A 181 2.68 12.73 2.73
N ALA A 182 3.21 12.16 3.82
CA ALA A 182 4.64 12.17 4.11
C ALA A 182 5.45 11.49 2.98
N PRO A 183 6.77 11.74 2.88
CA PRO A 183 7.60 11.09 1.87
C PRO A 183 7.48 9.56 1.95
N SER A 184 7.36 8.89 0.80
CA SER A 184 7.17 7.43 0.73
C SER A 184 8.25 6.64 1.47
N SER A 185 9.47 7.19 1.60
CA SER A 185 10.55 6.59 2.38
C SER A 185 10.26 6.53 3.88
N GLN A 186 9.56 7.53 4.43
CA GLN A 186 9.15 7.54 5.84
C GLN A 186 7.99 6.59 6.07
N ILE A 187 7.01 6.58 5.17
CA ILE A 187 5.88 5.64 5.20
C ILE A 187 6.40 4.19 5.16
N ALA A 188 7.33 3.89 4.25
CA ALA A 188 7.94 2.56 4.16
C ALA A 188 8.73 2.16 5.41
N LYS A 189 9.45 3.11 6.06
CA LYS A 189 10.13 2.84 7.33
C LYS A 189 9.14 2.51 8.45
N ALA A 190 8.06 3.29 8.58
CA ALA A 190 7.03 3.05 9.60
C ALA A 190 6.27 1.74 9.33
N GLN A 191 5.98 1.43 8.06
CA GLN A 191 5.43 0.13 7.65
C GLN A 191 6.34 -1.02 8.07
N ASN A 192 7.64 -0.95 7.75
CA ASN A 192 8.61 -1.98 8.11
C ASN A 192 8.74 -2.13 9.63
N ARG A 193 8.64 -1.03 10.37
CA ARG A 193 8.63 -1.04 11.84
C ARG A 193 7.42 -1.81 12.38
N CYS A 194 6.22 -1.55 11.85
CA CYS A 194 5.00 -2.27 12.19
C CYS A 194 5.12 -3.78 11.93
N LEU A 195 5.62 -4.15 10.74
CA LEU A 195 5.85 -5.55 10.38
C LEU A 195 6.88 -6.23 11.28
N TRP A 196 7.97 -5.53 11.61
CA TRP A 196 9.02 -6.03 12.50
C TRP A 196 8.50 -6.28 13.91
N LEU A 197 7.68 -5.38 14.46
CA LEU A 197 7.10 -5.56 15.80
C LEU A 197 6.17 -6.79 15.85
N GLY A 198 5.29 -6.93 14.86
CA GLY A 198 4.45 -8.13 14.75
C GLY A 198 5.27 -9.41 14.58
N SER A 199 6.35 -9.36 13.79
CA SER A 199 7.31 -10.47 13.65
C SER A 199 7.94 -10.86 14.99
N ALA A 200 8.52 -9.89 15.69
CA ALA A 200 9.21 -10.12 16.95
C ALA A 200 8.28 -10.74 18.00
N PHE A 201 7.04 -10.29 18.07
CA PHE A 201 6.02 -10.86 18.92
C PHE A 201 5.74 -12.33 18.56
N PHE A 202 5.40 -12.62 17.30
CA PHE A 202 5.03 -13.98 16.90
C PHE A 202 6.18 -14.99 16.99
N HIS A 203 7.42 -14.57 16.74
CA HIS A 203 8.60 -15.44 16.97
C HIS A 203 8.75 -15.77 18.45
N ARG A 204 8.69 -14.77 19.34
CA ARG A 204 8.78 -15.00 20.79
C ARG A 204 7.63 -15.86 21.30
N CYS A 205 6.42 -15.66 20.78
CA CYS A 205 5.27 -16.48 21.08
C CYS A 205 5.50 -17.94 20.62
N ALA A 206 6.01 -18.15 19.41
CA ALA A 206 6.31 -19.49 18.89
C ALA A 206 7.39 -20.19 19.73
N ASP A 207 8.46 -19.48 20.10
CA ASP A 207 9.55 -20.00 20.92
C ASP A 207 9.05 -20.37 22.33
N LEU A 208 8.17 -19.55 22.92
CA LEU A 208 7.57 -19.86 24.22
C LEU A 208 6.68 -21.10 24.15
N LEU A 209 5.80 -21.18 23.15
CA LEU A 209 4.88 -22.31 22.98
C LEU A 209 5.63 -23.60 22.67
N ALA A 210 6.68 -23.55 21.83
CA ALA A 210 7.54 -24.69 21.54
C ALA A 210 8.31 -25.12 22.80
N GLY A 211 8.93 -24.18 23.50
CA GLY A 211 9.66 -24.46 24.74
C GLY A 211 8.78 -25.01 25.86
N SER A 212 7.51 -24.59 25.94
CA SER A 212 6.54 -25.13 26.91
C SER A 212 6.13 -26.58 26.59
N LEU A 213 6.09 -26.95 25.31
CA LEU A 213 5.87 -28.34 24.87
C LEU A 213 7.10 -29.22 25.10
N GLU A 214 8.31 -28.67 24.96
CA GLU A 214 9.58 -29.41 25.09
C GLU A 214 10.02 -29.60 26.55
N ARG A 215 9.89 -28.57 27.40
CA ARG A 215 10.38 -28.58 28.80
C ARG A 215 9.55 -29.41 29.76
N SER A 216 8.36 -29.83 29.37
CA SER A 216 7.43 -30.48 30.27
C SER A 216 6.76 -31.72 29.70
N PRO A 217 7.49 -32.71 29.14
CA PRO A 217 6.85 -33.98 28.77
C PRO A 217 6.06 -34.53 29.97
N ASP A 218 6.64 -34.44 31.18
CA ASP A 218 6.06 -34.99 32.41
C ASP A 218 5.14 -34.05 33.19
N ALA A 219 5.30 -32.71 33.13
CA ALA A 219 4.31 -31.78 33.71
C ALA A 219 3.00 -31.75 32.89
N TRP A 220 3.08 -32.18 31.63
CA TRP A 220 1.97 -32.57 30.77
C TRP A 220 1.66 -34.09 30.86
N SER A 221 2.20 -34.85 31.82
CA SER A 221 1.94 -36.30 31.94
C SER A 221 1.54 -36.81 33.33
N LEU A 222 1.82 -36.10 34.42
CA LEU A 222 1.63 -36.68 35.77
C LEU A 222 0.24 -36.42 36.40
N GLU A 223 -0.47 -35.39 35.96
CA GLU A 223 -1.91 -35.25 36.16
C GLU A 223 -2.47 -34.92 34.78
N ARG A 224 -3.03 -35.94 34.09
CA ARG A 224 -3.58 -35.85 32.73
C ARG A 224 -3.93 -34.40 32.35
N PRO A 225 -3.07 -33.64 31.63
CA PRO A 225 -3.60 -32.49 30.95
C PRO A 225 -4.73 -33.05 30.09
N LYS A 226 -5.91 -32.45 30.19
CA LYS A 226 -6.99 -32.80 29.29
C LYS A 226 -6.37 -32.74 27.90
N LYS A 227 -6.48 -33.79 27.08
CA LYS A 227 -5.88 -33.83 25.72
C LYS A 227 -6.10 -32.51 24.96
N GLU A 228 -7.23 -31.88 25.24
CA GLU A 228 -7.66 -30.54 24.85
C GLU A 228 -6.65 -29.41 25.11
N GLU A 229 -5.95 -29.37 26.25
CA GLU A 229 -5.01 -28.30 26.62
C GLU A 229 -3.71 -28.37 25.81
N THR A 230 -3.12 -29.58 25.71
CA THR A 230 -1.94 -29.79 24.87
C THR A 230 -2.27 -29.63 23.38
N GLU A 231 -3.48 -30.03 22.96
CA GLU A 231 -3.96 -29.74 21.62
C GLU A 231 -4.13 -28.25 21.37
N LEU A 232 -4.64 -27.48 22.35
CA LEU A 232 -4.76 -26.03 22.24
C LEU A 232 -3.40 -25.38 21.99
N VAL A 233 -2.38 -25.72 22.79
CA VAL A 233 -1.01 -25.20 22.62
C VAL A 233 -0.44 -25.57 21.24
N ARG A 234 -0.61 -26.83 20.78
CA ARG A 234 -0.18 -27.25 19.44
C ARG A 234 -0.91 -26.54 18.31
N ARG A 235 -2.24 -26.39 18.42
CA ARG A 235 -3.05 -25.70 17.42
C ARG A 235 -2.65 -24.24 17.32
N THR A 236 -2.45 -23.57 18.46
CA THR A 236 -1.98 -22.19 18.50
C THR A 236 -0.56 -22.07 17.94
N LEU A 237 0.37 -22.96 18.31
CA LEU A 237 1.71 -22.96 17.73
C LEU A 237 1.67 -23.13 16.21
N GLY A 238 0.80 -24.02 15.71
CA GLY A 238 0.55 -24.19 14.28
C GLY A 238 0.01 -22.93 13.62
N LEU A 239 -0.93 -22.25 14.26
CA LEU A 239 -1.47 -20.96 13.82
C LEU A 239 -0.37 -19.88 13.76
N VAL A 240 0.42 -19.73 14.83
CA VAL A 240 1.51 -18.73 14.90
C VAL A 240 2.56 -19.00 13.82
N LYS A 241 2.95 -20.26 13.62
CA LYS A 241 3.87 -20.64 12.52
C LYS A 241 3.29 -20.31 11.15
N LYS A 242 1.99 -20.58 10.95
CA LYS A 242 1.29 -20.22 9.71
C LYS A 242 1.26 -18.71 9.49
N ILE A 243 1.01 -17.92 10.53
CA ILE A 243 1.06 -16.44 10.46
C ILE A 243 2.47 -15.98 10.06
N LEU A 244 3.51 -16.51 10.72
CA LEU A 244 4.91 -16.17 10.37
C LEU A 244 5.24 -16.51 8.92
N ASP A 245 4.68 -17.60 8.38
CA ASP A 245 4.82 -18.01 6.99
C ASP A 245 4.05 -17.11 6.02
N ASP A 246 2.76 -16.90 6.25
CA ASP A 246 1.87 -16.18 5.34
C ASP A 246 2.25 -14.70 5.25
N PHE A 247 2.71 -14.09 6.34
CA PHE A 247 3.21 -12.72 6.38
C PHE A 247 4.72 -12.59 6.11
N ARG A 248 5.42 -13.69 5.81
CA ARG A 248 6.88 -13.70 5.53
C ARG A 248 7.74 -13.11 6.66
N LEU A 249 7.30 -13.29 7.89
CA LEU A 249 7.98 -12.75 9.07
C LEU A 249 9.16 -13.65 9.50
N LYS A 250 9.33 -14.83 8.89
CA LYS A 250 10.44 -15.75 9.17
C LYS A 250 11.82 -15.10 9.03
N ASP A 251 12.00 -14.28 8.00
CA ASP A 251 13.28 -13.62 7.72
C ASP A 251 13.53 -12.39 8.61
N LEU A 252 12.50 -11.91 9.31
CA LEU A 252 12.53 -10.77 10.21
C LEU A 252 12.78 -11.20 11.67
N LYS A 253 13.56 -12.27 11.87
CA LYS A 253 13.90 -12.73 13.22
C LYS A 253 14.78 -11.67 13.90
N PRO A 254 14.43 -11.18 15.10
CA PRO A 254 15.30 -10.27 15.84
C PRO A 254 16.65 -10.96 16.06
N ARG A 255 17.75 -10.29 15.72
CA ARG A 255 19.08 -10.73 16.15
C ARG A 255 19.08 -10.72 17.67
N GLN A 256 19.42 -11.84 18.28
CA GLN A 256 19.73 -11.88 19.71
C GLN A 256 21.04 -11.08 19.88
N GLU A 257 20.92 -9.87 20.40
CA GLU A 257 22.03 -9.16 21.04
C GLU A 257 22.20 -9.66 22.48
#